data_AF-A0A0R3XCD7-F1
#
_entry.id   AF-A0A0R3XCD7-F1
#
_cell.length_a   1.000
_cell.length_b   1.000
_cell.length_c   1.000
_cell.angle_alpha   90.00
_cell.angle_beta   90.00
_cell.angle_gamma   90.00
#
_symmetry.space_group_name_H-M   'P 1'
#
loop_
_entity.id
_entity.type
_entity.pdbx_description
1 polymer ?
#
loop_
_entity_poly.entity_id
_entity_poly.type
_entity_poly.pdbx_seq_one_letter_code
_entity_poly.pdbx_strand_id
1 'polypeptide(L)'
;MDYYENFDAEQIPVYVTAVSFIGLGKTNLDFLKNQLRPLVKSKNMRELLNNSSDLKSMLLGLQIFKHCEVSIDTEKQSSCSDAYKVNIFVEEKKPQNLKAQWTVNTDGSMRVGGYYALNNIFRKGERLEVEGNIGRDSSKMRFATFTKPFERNPNIKFSLGGSDCSYDHWWSKILRNESSIFAEIGALSRWGIQKLHWSSVWREIEASKSGANLKTNLRHSLEVDSRDDRILPQSGLLLRLSEELSFLYPPPPRTAVGFETAPP
;
A
#
# COMPACT_ATOMS: atom_id res chain seq x y z
N MET A 1 34.16 35.07 -8.77
CA MET A 1 34.21 34.68 -7.35
C MET A 1 32.77 34.66 -6.89
N ASP A 2 32.16 33.49 -6.85
CA ASP A 2 30.77 33.34 -6.44
C ASP A 2 30.74 33.34 -4.91
N TYR A 3 30.15 34.38 -4.34
CA TYR A 3 29.93 34.51 -2.91
C TYR A 3 28.80 33.56 -2.50
N TYR A 4 29.14 32.49 -1.79
CA TYR A 4 28.15 31.67 -1.10
C TYR A 4 27.88 32.29 0.28
N GLU A 5 26.78 33.03 0.40
CA GLU A 5 26.23 33.37 1.72
C GLU A 5 25.51 32.12 2.26
N ASN A 6 26.11 31.48 3.25
CA ASN A 6 25.45 30.43 4.01
C ASN A 6 24.44 31.06 4.98
N PHE A 7 23.17 31.12 4.57
CA PHE A 7 22.07 31.51 5.45
C PHE A 7 21.75 30.37 6.42
N ASP A 8 22.07 30.57 7.69
CA ASP A 8 21.83 29.55 8.71
C ASP A 8 20.37 29.64 9.21
N ALA A 9 19.51 28.82 8.62
CA ALA A 9 18.07 28.77 8.91
C ALA A 9 17.72 28.26 10.34
N GLU A 10 18.72 27.97 11.18
CA GLU A 10 18.52 27.56 12.58
C GLU A 10 18.05 28.71 13.48
N GLN A 11 18.36 29.96 13.13
CA GLN A 11 18.17 31.10 14.03
C GLN A 11 16.88 31.89 13.81
N ILE A 12 16.08 31.55 12.79
CA ILE A 12 14.84 32.27 12.47
C ILE A 12 13.67 31.62 13.23
N PRO A 13 13.13 32.26 14.28
CA PRO A 13 11.93 31.78 14.94
C PRO A 13 10.73 31.89 14.00
N VAL A 14 9.81 30.95 14.11
CA VAL A 14 8.67 30.82 13.19
C VAL A 14 7.40 30.59 13.99
N TYR A 15 6.37 31.36 13.65
CA TYR A 15 5.04 31.14 14.16
C TYR A 15 4.08 30.86 13.00
N VAL A 16 3.46 29.69 13.00
CA VAL A 16 2.46 29.32 11.99
C VAL A 16 1.10 29.84 12.41
N THR A 17 0.59 30.88 11.75
CA THR A 17 -0.72 31.47 12.08
C THR A 17 -1.86 30.58 11.61
N ALA A 18 -1.77 30.14 10.35
CA ALA A 18 -2.85 29.42 9.68
C ALA A 18 -2.30 28.42 8.67
N VAL A 19 -3.00 27.28 8.57
CA VAL A 19 -2.77 26.28 7.54
C VAL A 19 -4.04 26.16 6.71
N SER A 20 -3.93 26.34 5.40
CA SER A 20 -5.06 26.19 4.48
C SER A 20 -4.83 25.04 3.52
N PHE A 21 -5.88 24.27 3.24
CA PHE A 21 -5.88 23.26 2.19
C PHE A 21 -6.70 23.77 1.01
N ILE A 22 -6.11 23.73 -0.19
CA ILE A 22 -6.71 24.19 -1.43
C ILE A 22 -6.76 23.01 -2.41
N GLY A 23 -7.93 22.77 -3.01
CA GLY A 23 -8.13 21.69 -3.98
C GLY A 23 -8.69 20.38 -3.41
N LEU A 24 -9.13 20.37 -2.15
CA LEU A 24 -9.90 19.27 -1.57
C LEU A 24 -11.32 19.24 -2.12
N GLY A 25 -11.77 18.08 -2.57
CA GLY A 25 -13.13 17.88 -3.07
C GLY A 25 -13.89 16.88 -2.20
N LYS A 26 -13.37 15.66 -2.09
CA LYS A 26 -14.05 14.55 -1.43
C LYS A 26 -13.44 14.20 -0.07
N THR A 27 -12.15 14.44 0.15
CA THR A 27 -11.46 14.01 1.37
C THR A 27 -11.92 14.81 2.59
N ASN A 28 -12.08 14.14 3.73
CA ASN A 28 -12.47 14.79 4.97
C ASN A 28 -11.32 15.64 5.52
N LEU A 29 -11.59 16.92 5.76
CA LEU A 29 -10.66 17.86 6.39
C LEU A 29 -10.21 17.41 7.78
N ASP A 30 -11.09 16.81 8.59
CA ASP A 30 -10.76 16.44 9.97
C ASP A 30 -9.72 15.31 10.04
N PHE A 31 -9.73 14.42 9.05
CA PHE A 31 -8.69 13.40 8.88
C PHE A 31 -7.32 14.05 8.62
N LEU A 32 -7.26 15.07 7.77
CA LEU A 32 -6.03 15.78 7.44
C LEU A 32 -5.56 16.71 8.57
N LYS A 33 -6.48 17.34 9.31
CA LYS A 33 -6.15 18.20 10.46
C LYS A 33 -5.32 17.48 11.52
N ASN A 34 -5.61 16.20 11.77
CA ASN A 34 -4.83 15.41 12.73
C ASN A 34 -3.35 15.27 12.33
N GLN A 35 -3.05 15.34 11.03
CA GLN A 35 -1.70 15.25 10.50
C GLN A 35 -0.95 16.59 10.50
N LEU A 36 -1.64 17.72 10.69
CA LEU A 36 -1.02 19.05 10.75
C LEU A 36 -0.37 19.37 12.10
N ARG A 37 -0.61 18.56 13.13
CA ARG A 37 -0.07 18.77 14.49
C ARG A 37 1.44 19.02 14.57
N PRO A 38 2.31 18.24 13.91
CA PRO A 38 3.75 18.52 13.91
C PRO A 38 4.08 19.84 13.21
N LEU A 39 3.40 20.15 12.10
CA LEU A 39 3.65 21.36 11.33
C LEU A 39 3.34 22.63 12.13
N VAL A 40 2.20 22.67 12.84
CA VAL A 40 1.79 23.82 13.67
C VAL A 40 2.68 24.01 14.91
N LYS A 41 3.35 22.94 15.38
CA LYS A 41 4.23 23.00 16.56
C LYS A 41 5.68 23.39 16.26
N SER A 42 6.03 23.54 14.99
CA SER A 42 7.40 23.86 14.56
C SER A 42 7.82 25.23 15.09
N LYS A 43 9.04 25.34 15.64
CA LYS A 43 9.56 26.60 16.20
C LYS A 43 10.57 27.31 15.31
N ASN A 44 11.30 26.54 14.49
CA ASN A 44 12.38 27.05 13.65
C ASN A 44 12.03 26.87 12.15
N MET A 45 12.58 27.71 11.27
CA MET A 45 12.37 27.58 9.82
C MET A 45 12.82 26.22 9.29
N ARG A 46 13.97 25.71 9.75
CA ARG A 46 14.43 24.36 9.36
C ARG A 46 13.45 23.27 9.77
N GLU A 47 12.87 23.37 10.97
CA GLU A 47 11.89 22.40 11.48
C GLU A 47 10.59 22.47 10.68
N LEU A 48 10.13 23.68 10.34
CA LEU A 48 8.96 23.90 9.47
C LEU A 48 9.17 23.27 8.08
N LEU A 49 10.34 23.48 7.46
CA LEU A 49 10.68 22.92 6.15
C LEU A 49 10.75 21.40 6.18
N ASN A 50 11.39 20.81 7.20
CA ASN A 50 11.44 19.35 7.35
C ASN A 50 10.04 18.77 7.58
N ASN A 51 9.26 19.35 8.50
CA ASN A 51 7.90 18.90 8.80
C ASN A 51 6.95 19.05 7.59
N SER A 52 7.12 20.09 6.77
CA SER A 52 6.34 20.26 5.54
C SER A 52 6.71 19.25 4.46
N SER A 53 8.00 18.91 4.32
CA SER A 53 8.48 17.85 3.43
C SER A 53 7.99 16.47 3.84
N ASP A 54 8.07 16.16 5.14
CA ASP A 54 7.56 14.91 5.71
C ASP A 54 6.04 14.80 5.53
N LEU A 55 5.32 15.90 5.75
CA LEU A 55 3.89 15.95 5.54
C LEU A 55 3.53 15.73 4.07
N LYS A 56 4.23 16.38 3.13
CA LYS A 56 4.04 16.16 1.69
C LYS A 56 4.28 14.70 1.32
N SER A 57 5.37 14.11 1.81
CA SER A 57 5.71 12.69 1.55
C SER A 57 4.65 11.74 2.11
N MET A 58 4.14 12.03 3.30
CA MET A 58 3.06 11.26 3.93
C MET A 58 1.72 11.42 3.18
N LEU A 59 1.35 12.63 2.76
CA LEU A 59 0.13 12.87 1.96
C LEU A 59 0.19 12.18 0.60
N LEU A 60 1.34 12.21 -0.08
CA LEU A 60 1.55 11.44 -1.31
C LEU A 60 1.54 9.92 -1.02
N GLY A 61 2.08 9.52 0.14
CA GLY A 61 2.07 8.15 0.65
C GLY A 61 0.67 7.57 0.87
N LEU A 62 -0.34 8.39 1.17
CA LEU A 62 -1.75 7.97 1.22
C LEU A 62 -2.29 7.52 -0.14
N GLN A 63 -1.61 7.86 -1.24
CA GLN A 63 -1.99 7.55 -2.62
C GLN A 63 -3.38 8.07 -3.04
N ILE A 64 -3.96 9.02 -2.29
CA ILE A 64 -5.23 9.69 -2.62
C ILE A 64 -5.03 10.96 -3.45
N PHE A 65 -3.86 11.59 -3.34
CA PHE A 65 -3.49 12.78 -4.10
C PHE A 65 -2.61 12.38 -5.29
N LYS A 66 -2.83 13.05 -6.42
CA LYS A 66 -2.00 12.97 -7.62
C LYS A 66 -0.82 13.94 -7.51
N HIS A 67 -1.10 15.14 -7.01
CA HIS A 67 -0.12 16.20 -6.82
C HIS A 67 -0.32 16.84 -5.45
N CYS A 68 0.78 17.20 -4.79
CA CYS A 68 0.78 17.89 -3.50
C CYS A 68 1.94 18.88 -3.48
N GLU A 69 1.62 20.15 -3.29
CA GLU A 69 2.56 21.25 -3.19
C GLU A 69 2.30 22.01 -1.88
N VAL A 70 3.37 22.42 -1.22
CA VAL A 70 3.31 23.19 0.02
C VAL A 70 4.01 24.51 -0.22
N SER A 71 3.28 25.61 -0.13
CA SER A 71 3.84 26.96 -0.14
C SER A 71 3.83 27.53 1.27
N ILE A 72 4.90 28.25 1.62
CA ILE A 72 5.06 28.93 2.89
C ILE A 72 5.16 30.41 2.57
N ASP A 73 4.13 31.15 2.94
CA ASP A 73 4.02 32.57 2.64
C ASP A 73 4.21 33.39 3.91
N THR A 74 4.92 34.51 3.81
CA THR A 74 5.07 35.46 4.93
C THR A 74 3.82 36.29 5.07
N GLU A 75 3.28 36.36 6.29
CA GLU A 75 2.06 37.11 6.55
C GLU A 75 2.40 38.57 6.93
N LYS A 76 2.27 39.47 5.96
CA LYS A 76 2.58 40.91 6.14
C LYS A 76 1.61 41.66 7.05
N GLN A 77 0.49 41.03 7.45
CA GLN A 77 -0.64 41.68 8.14
C GLN A 77 -0.71 41.40 9.65
N SER A 78 0.16 40.55 10.20
CA SER A 78 0.12 40.21 11.62
C SER A 78 1.09 41.07 12.44
N SER A 79 0.74 41.34 13.69
CA SER A 79 1.55 42.12 14.66
C SER A 79 2.89 41.46 15.02
N CYS A 80 3.15 40.22 14.58
CA CYS A 80 4.41 39.51 14.73
C CYS A 80 5.18 39.53 13.41
N SER A 81 6.44 39.95 13.45
CA SER A 81 7.33 40.00 12.27
C SER A 81 7.61 38.61 11.67
N ASP A 82 7.39 37.54 12.44
CA ASP A 82 7.83 36.18 12.12
C ASP A 82 6.65 35.20 11.94
N ALA A 83 5.52 35.72 11.46
CA ALA A 83 4.32 34.96 11.20
C ALA A 83 4.27 34.43 9.77
N TYR A 84 4.01 33.13 9.65
CA TYR A 84 3.95 32.42 8.37
C TYR A 84 2.60 31.73 8.19
N LYS A 85 2.09 31.78 6.98
CA LYS A 85 0.90 31.07 6.53
C LYS A 85 1.32 29.93 5.62
N VAL A 86 0.86 28.72 5.92
CA VAL A 86 1.19 27.53 5.12
C VAL A 86 -0.02 27.16 4.27
N ASN A 87 0.16 27.19 2.95
CA ASN A 87 -0.88 26.81 2.00
C ASN A 87 -0.49 25.48 1.35
N ILE A 88 -1.39 24.51 1.43
CA ILE A 88 -1.19 23.17 0.88
C ILE A 88 -2.12 23.02 -0.32
N PHE A 89 -1.54 23.00 -1.51
CA PHE A 89 -2.25 22.77 -2.75
C PHE A 89 -2.26 21.27 -3.06
N VAL A 90 -3.45 20.70 -3.15
CA VAL A 90 -3.63 19.26 -3.40
C VAL A 90 -4.53 19.02 -4.61
N GLU A 91 -4.11 18.09 -5.47
CA GLU A 91 -4.94 17.57 -6.55
C GLU A 91 -5.38 16.15 -6.18
N GLU A 92 -6.66 15.95 -5.87
CA GLU A 92 -7.21 14.62 -5.58
C GLU A 92 -7.21 13.72 -6.82
N LYS A 93 -6.91 12.43 -6.63
CA LYS A 93 -7.08 11.44 -7.70
C LYS A 93 -8.57 11.25 -8.01
N LYS A 94 -8.84 10.83 -9.25
CA LYS A 94 -10.18 10.41 -9.64
C LYS A 94 -10.68 9.28 -8.72
N PRO A 95 -11.98 9.28 -8.37
CA PRO A 95 -12.56 8.32 -7.45
C PRO A 95 -12.51 6.89 -7.98
N GLN A 96 -12.46 6.71 -9.30
CA GLN A 96 -12.38 5.42 -9.95
C GLN A 96 -11.16 5.40 -10.86
N ASN A 97 -10.41 4.29 -10.84
CA ASN A 97 -9.28 4.04 -11.72
C ASN A 97 -9.46 2.68 -12.37
N LEU A 98 -9.59 2.66 -13.68
CA LEU A 98 -9.67 1.44 -14.47
C LEU A 98 -8.40 1.33 -15.31
N LYS A 99 -7.74 0.19 -15.24
CA LYS A 99 -6.60 -0.14 -16.09
C LYS A 99 -6.83 -1.51 -16.71
N ALA A 100 -6.60 -1.62 -18.01
CA ALA A 100 -6.49 -2.90 -18.69
C ALA A 100 -5.00 -3.19 -18.91
N GLN A 101 -4.60 -4.44 -18.72
CA GLN A 101 -3.24 -4.90 -18.93
C GLN A 101 -3.28 -6.07 -19.91
N TRP A 102 -2.38 -6.06 -20.87
CA TRP A 102 -2.16 -7.18 -21.76
C TRP A 102 -0.67 -7.44 -21.80
N THR A 103 -0.27 -8.63 -21.36
CA THR A 103 1.11 -9.10 -21.40
C THR A 103 1.21 -10.30 -22.33
N VAL A 104 2.19 -10.26 -23.23
CA VAL A 104 2.61 -11.41 -24.04
C VAL A 104 4.01 -11.78 -23.58
N ASN A 105 4.16 -12.98 -23.06
CA ASN A 105 5.43 -13.50 -22.59
C ASN A 105 6.22 -14.12 -23.75
N THR A 106 7.52 -14.29 -23.55
CA THR A 106 8.45 -14.86 -24.56
C THR A 106 8.16 -16.33 -24.87
N ASP A 107 7.50 -17.04 -23.97
CA ASP A 107 7.02 -18.42 -24.15
C ASP A 107 5.74 -18.50 -25.00
N GLY A 108 5.21 -17.36 -25.46
CA GLY A 108 3.96 -17.27 -26.22
C GLY A 108 2.70 -17.28 -25.34
N SER A 109 2.85 -17.35 -24.02
CA SER A 109 1.72 -17.24 -23.10
C SER A 109 1.18 -15.81 -23.10
N MET A 110 -0.13 -15.68 -23.26
CA MET A 110 -0.83 -14.41 -23.27
C MET A 110 -1.65 -14.27 -22.00
N ARG A 111 -1.51 -13.14 -21.31
CA ARG A 111 -2.29 -12.78 -20.11
C ARG A 111 -3.01 -11.48 -20.35
N VAL A 112 -4.32 -11.50 -20.16
CA VAL A 112 -5.18 -10.31 -20.21
C VAL A 112 -5.71 -10.07 -18.81
N GLY A 113 -5.54 -8.83 -18.35
CA GLY A 113 -5.79 -8.40 -16.99
C GLY A 113 -6.61 -7.13 -16.94
N GLY A 114 -7.41 -7.00 -15.88
CA GLY A 114 -8.15 -5.82 -15.53
C GLY A 114 -7.85 -5.43 -14.09
N TYR A 115 -7.71 -4.13 -13.86
CA TYR A 115 -7.51 -3.53 -12.55
C TYR A 115 -8.54 -2.43 -12.36
N TYR A 116 -9.34 -2.54 -11.32
CA TYR A 116 -10.33 -1.55 -10.94
C TYR A 116 -10.08 -1.12 -9.50
N ALA A 117 -9.88 0.18 -9.28
CA ALA A 117 -9.71 0.74 -7.95
C ALA A 117 -10.68 1.88 -7.67
N LEU A 118 -11.32 1.80 -6.51
CA LEU A 118 -12.09 2.86 -5.91
C LEU A 118 -11.24 3.56 -4.85
N ASN A 119 -10.90 4.82 -5.13
CA ASN A 119 -10.13 5.64 -4.21
C ASN A 119 -11.06 6.42 -3.28
N ASN A 120 -10.66 6.52 -2.02
CA ASN A 120 -11.28 7.36 -1.00
C ASN A 120 -12.79 7.10 -0.82
N ILE A 121 -13.16 5.86 -0.44
CA ILE A 121 -14.57 5.44 -0.32
C ILE A 121 -15.28 6.20 0.81
N PHE A 122 -14.73 6.18 2.02
CA PHE A 122 -15.32 6.83 3.19
C PHE A 122 -14.72 8.21 3.49
N ARG A 123 -14.04 8.82 2.52
CA ARG A 123 -13.42 10.15 2.63
C ARG A 123 -12.23 10.22 3.61
N LYS A 124 -11.75 9.08 4.14
CA LYS A 124 -10.59 9.00 5.06
C LYS A 124 -9.39 8.28 4.45
N GLY A 125 -9.32 8.26 3.12
CA GLY A 125 -8.20 7.68 2.38
C GLY A 125 -8.25 6.15 2.21
N GLU A 126 -9.41 5.53 2.42
CA GLU A 126 -9.60 4.10 2.14
C GLU A 126 -9.62 3.81 0.64
N ARG A 127 -9.11 2.65 0.26
CA ARG A 127 -9.04 2.22 -1.14
C ARG A 127 -9.51 0.78 -1.28
N LEU A 128 -10.39 0.52 -2.25
CA LEU A 128 -10.75 -0.83 -2.65
C LEU A 128 -10.13 -1.09 -4.03
N GLU A 129 -9.43 -2.21 -4.15
CA GLU A 129 -8.77 -2.64 -5.37
C GLU A 129 -9.28 -4.02 -5.74
N VAL A 130 -9.70 -4.17 -7.00
CA VAL A 130 -10.09 -5.44 -7.59
C VAL A 130 -9.24 -5.67 -8.81
N GLU A 131 -8.53 -6.78 -8.83
CA GLU A 131 -7.68 -7.18 -9.95
C GLU A 131 -8.11 -8.56 -10.44
N GLY A 132 -8.13 -8.74 -11.76
CA GLY A 132 -8.48 -10.00 -12.39
C GLY A 132 -7.61 -10.24 -13.60
N ASN A 133 -6.88 -11.35 -13.62
CA ASN A 133 -6.00 -11.75 -14.71
C ASN A 133 -6.39 -13.13 -15.22
N ILE A 134 -6.49 -13.29 -16.54
CA ILE A 134 -6.78 -14.54 -17.21
C ILE A 134 -5.68 -14.81 -18.23
N GLY A 135 -5.04 -15.96 -18.10
CA GLY A 135 -4.01 -16.45 -19.01
C GLY A 135 -4.52 -17.55 -19.93
N ARG A 136 -3.85 -17.73 -21.06
CA ARG A 136 -4.10 -18.84 -21.99
C ARG A 136 -3.84 -20.21 -21.34
N ASP A 137 -2.92 -20.27 -20.38
CA ASP A 137 -2.50 -21.50 -19.69
C ASP A 137 -3.51 -21.95 -18.61
N SER A 138 -4.81 -21.71 -18.81
CA SER A 138 -5.88 -21.89 -17.81
C SER A 138 -5.68 -21.13 -16.48
N SER A 139 -4.59 -20.36 -16.34
CA SER A 139 -4.26 -19.62 -15.13
C SER A 139 -5.25 -18.47 -14.95
N LYS A 140 -5.93 -18.44 -13.80
CA LYS A 140 -6.87 -17.37 -13.44
C LYS A 140 -6.43 -16.80 -12.12
N MET A 141 -6.38 -15.48 -11.98
CA MET A 141 -6.08 -14.84 -10.71
C MET A 141 -7.08 -13.73 -10.48
N ARG A 142 -7.72 -13.75 -9.32
CA ARG A 142 -8.67 -12.72 -8.88
C ARG A 142 -8.26 -12.27 -7.50
N PHE A 143 -8.15 -10.98 -7.31
CA PHE A 143 -7.80 -10.36 -6.04
C PHE A 143 -8.79 -9.26 -5.72
N ALA A 144 -9.22 -9.18 -4.48
CA ALA A 144 -9.98 -8.05 -3.96
C ALA A 144 -9.34 -7.62 -2.64
N THR A 145 -8.88 -6.37 -2.57
CA THR A 145 -8.14 -5.83 -1.42
C THR A 145 -8.74 -4.50 -1.00
N PHE A 146 -9.11 -4.41 0.26
CA PHE A 146 -9.51 -3.17 0.92
C PHE A 146 -8.38 -2.68 1.82
N THR A 147 -7.87 -1.49 1.55
CA THR A 147 -6.79 -0.85 2.31
C THR A 147 -7.31 0.38 3.04
N LYS A 148 -7.01 0.48 4.33
CA LYS A 148 -7.33 1.62 5.19
C LYS A 148 -6.06 2.13 5.91
N PRO A 149 -5.69 3.41 5.74
CA PRO A 149 -4.65 4.03 6.54
C PRO A 149 -5.13 4.29 7.97
N PHE A 150 -4.23 4.23 8.94
CA PHE A 150 -4.57 4.50 10.34
C PHE A 150 -4.78 6.01 10.59
N GLU A 151 -5.87 6.39 11.29
CA GLU A 151 -6.26 7.80 11.43
C GLU A 151 -5.23 8.68 12.12
N ARG A 152 -4.47 8.13 13.08
CA ARG A 152 -3.43 8.85 13.83
C ARG A 152 -2.07 8.81 13.14
N ASN A 153 -1.78 7.78 12.35
CA ASN A 153 -0.50 7.62 11.67
C ASN A 153 -0.70 7.01 10.26
N PRO A 154 -0.78 7.85 9.22
CA PRO A 154 -0.99 7.44 7.83
C PRO A 154 0.11 6.55 7.25
N ASN A 155 1.28 6.52 7.87
CA ASN A 155 2.38 5.64 7.48
C ASN A 155 2.08 4.17 7.80
N ILE A 156 1.10 3.91 8.68
CA ILE A 156 0.61 2.57 8.99
C ILE A 156 -0.64 2.31 8.15
N LYS A 157 -0.59 1.24 7.36
CA LYS A 157 -1.68 0.82 6.48
C LYS A 157 -2.14 -0.57 6.87
N PHE A 158 -3.44 -0.72 7.01
CA PHE A 158 -4.09 -2.01 7.20
C PHE A 158 -4.79 -2.41 5.90
N SER A 159 -4.54 -3.61 5.42
CA SER A 159 -5.16 -4.16 4.23
C SER A 159 -5.84 -5.48 4.56
N LEU A 160 -7.04 -5.68 4.05
CA LEU A 160 -7.79 -6.92 4.17
C LEU A 160 -8.26 -7.31 2.78
N GLY A 161 -8.10 -8.57 2.42
CA GLY A 161 -8.47 -9.01 1.09
C GLY A 161 -8.71 -10.50 0.99
N GLY A 162 -9.11 -10.90 -0.21
CA GLY A 162 -9.23 -12.28 -0.61
C GLY A 162 -8.68 -12.47 -2.01
N SER A 163 -8.23 -13.69 -2.27
CA SER A 163 -7.79 -14.09 -3.59
C SER A 163 -8.44 -15.39 -3.99
N ASP A 164 -8.64 -15.55 -5.29
CA ASP A 164 -8.95 -16.84 -5.88
C ASP A 164 -8.09 -17.05 -7.11
N CYS A 165 -7.25 -18.08 -7.08
CA CYS A 165 -6.19 -18.31 -8.04
C CYS A 165 -6.18 -19.76 -8.48
N SER A 166 -6.24 -19.98 -9.79
CA SER A 166 -5.97 -21.27 -10.42
C SER A 166 -4.61 -21.19 -11.10
N TYR A 167 -3.69 -22.05 -10.69
CA TYR A 167 -2.35 -22.18 -11.25
C TYR A 167 -2.25 -23.50 -11.99
N ASP A 168 -1.93 -23.43 -13.28
CA ASP A 168 -1.48 -24.59 -14.05
C ASP A 168 0.04 -24.61 -14.04
N HIS A 169 0.60 -25.59 -13.33
CA HIS A 169 2.04 -25.82 -13.34
C HIS A 169 2.40 -26.74 -14.50
N TRP A 170 2.61 -26.16 -15.68
CA TRP A 170 2.92 -26.88 -16.93
C TRP A 170 4.11 -27.86 -16.79
N TRP A 171 5.11 -27.51 -15.99
CA TRP A 171 6.32 -28.33 -15.78
C TRP A 171 6.06 -29.62 -14.98
N SER A 172 4.99 -29.67 -14.18
CA SER A 172 4.66 -30.82 -13.32
C SER A 172 3.31 -31.43 -13.65
N LYS A 173 2.55 -30.86 -14.59
CA LYS A 173 1.17 -31.26 -14.92
C LYS A 173 0.27 -31.31 -13.67
N ILE A 174 0.44 -30.33 -12.78
CA ILE A 174 -0.35 -30.22 -11.55
C ILE A 174 -1.21 -28.97 -11.68
N LEU A 175 -2.53 -29.16 -11.59
CA LEU A 175 -3.47 -28.06 -11.46
C LEU A 175 -3.70 -27.78 -9.96
N ARG A 176 -3.53 -26.52 -9.58
CA ARG A 176 -3.68 -26.08 -8.19
C ARG A 176 -4.66 -24.92 -8.11
N ASN A 177 -5.76 -25.14 -7.42
CA ASN A 177 -6.75 -24.12 -7.10
C ASN A 177 -6.52 -23.63 -5.67
N GLU A 178 -6.48 -22.32 -5.50
CA GLU A 178 -6.27 -21.66 -4.21
C GLU A 178 -7.25 -20.53 -4.01
N SER A 179 -8.06 -20.66 -2.95
CA SER A 179 -8.86 -19.57 -2.46
C SER A 179 -8.28 -19.12 -1.12
N SER A 180 -8.01 -17.82 -0.96
CA SER A 180 -7.39 -17.29 0.24
C SER A 180 -8.08 -16.06 0.77
N ILE A 181 -7.92 -15.85 2.07
CA ILE A 181 -8.24 -14.61 2.78
C ILE A 181 -6.97 -14.15 3.45
N PHE A 182 -6.65 -12.87 3.37
CA PHE A 182 -5.44 -12.32 3.93
C PHE A 182 -5.67 -10.96 4.58
N ALA A 183 -4.85 -10.68 5.59
CA ALA A 183 -4.76 -9.39 6.26
C ALA A 183 -3.29 -8.97 6.31
N GLU A 184 -3.00 -7.71 5.98
CA GLU A 184 -1.67 -7.14 5.96
C GLU A 184 -1.63 -5.86 6.80
N ILE A 185 -0.56 -5.69 7.58
CA ILE A 185 -0.22 -4.44 8.25
C ILE A 185 1.15 -4.01 7.74
N GLY A 186 1.20 -2.85 7.09
CA GLY A 186 2.44 -2.21 6.66
C GLY A 186 2.76 -1.00 7.52
N ALA A 187 4.02 -0.86 7.94
CA ALA A 187 4.51 0.29 8.71
C ALA A 187 5.88 0.75 8.19
N LEU A 188 6.05 2.07 8.06
CA LEU A 188 7.35 2.69 7.82
C LEU A 188 8.13 2.78 9.14
N SER A 189 9.29 2.14 9.22
CA SER A 189 10.20 2.20 10.38
C SER A 189 11.54 2.82 9.98
N ARG A 190 12.38 3.15 10.98
CA ARG A 190 13.74 3.68 10.77
C ARG A 190 14.62 2.71 10.00
N TRP A 191 14.35 1.42 10.11
CA TRP A 191 15.10 0.36 9.42
C TRP A 191 14.57 0.01 8.04
N GLY A 192 13.51 0.69 7.56
CA GLY A 192 12.87 0.39 6.28
C GLY A 192 11.37 0.10 6.42
N ILE A 193 10.79 -0.41 5.34
CA ILE A 193 9.36 -0.73 5.27
C ILE A 193 9.17 -2.13 5.86
N GLN A 194 8.42 -2.21 6.95
CA GLN A 194 8.04 -3.46 7.60
C GLN A 194 6.62 -3.83 7.17
N LYS A 195 6.40 -5.10 6.79
CA LYS A 195 5.09 -5.64 6.43
C LYS A 195 4.85 -6.95 7.15
N LEU A 196 3.75 -7.04 7.86
CA LEU A 196 3.28 -8.27 8.48
C LEU A 196 2.02 -8.72 7.73
N HIS A 197 2.07 -9.90 7.13
CA HIS A 197 1.03 -10.45 6.28
C HIS A 197 0.57 -11.79 6.83
N TRP A 198 -0.68 -11.87 7.25
CA TRP A 198 -1.34 -13.10 7.64
C TRP A 198 -2.28 -13.56 6.53
N SER A 199 -2.27 -14.85 6.20
CA SER A 199 -3.22 -15.39 5.23
C SER A 199 -3.65 -16.81 5.56
N SER A 200 -4.91 -17.13 5.26
CA SER A 200 -5.45 -18.47 5.30
C SER A 200 -5.80 -18.89 3.88
N VAL A 201 -5.20 -19.98 3.41
CA VAL A 201 -5.27 -20.46 2.03
C VAL A 201 -5.90 -21.85 2.04
N TRP A 202 -7.06 -21.98 1.40
CA TRP A 202 -7.64 -23.26 1.02
C TRP A 202 -7.04 -23.67 -0.32
N ARG A 203 -6.37 -24.83 -0.34
CA ARG A 203 -5.69 -25.33 -1.54
C ARG A 203 -6.24 -26.68 -1.93
N GLU A 204 -6.58 -26.81 -3.21
CA GLU A 204 -6.93 -28.08 -3.84
C GLU A 204 -5.88 -28.39 -4.92
N ILE A 205 -5.30 -29.57 -4.83
CA ILE A 205 -4.31 -30.05 -5.79
C ILE A 205 -4.91 -31.22 -6.55
N GLU A 206 -5.05 -31.07 -7.85
CA GLU A 206 -5.44 -32.13 -8.78
C GLU A 206 -4.16 -32.82 -9.26
N ALA A 207 -3.78 -33.87 -8.53
CA ALA A 207 -2.68 -34.76 -8.87
C ALA A 207 -3.06 -36.20 -8.48
N SER A 208 -2.17 -37.17 -8.72
CA SER A 208 -2.37 -38.58 -8.34
C SER A 208 -2.65 -38.79 -6.85
N LYS A 209 -2.21 -37.86 -5.99
CA LYS A 209 -2.64 -37.73 -4.59
C LYS A 209 -3.49 -36.47 -4.44
N SER A 210 -4.73 -36.55 -4.91
CA SER A 210 -5.70 -35.46 -4.78
C SER A 210 -6.00 -35.19 -3.30
N GLY A 211 -5.80 -33.94 -2.86
CA GLY A 211 -6.04 -33.56 -1.48
C GLY A 211 -6.33 -32.07 -1.35
N ALA A 212 -7.39 -31.75 -0.61
CA ALA A 212 -7.65 -30.41 -0.13
C ALA A 212 -6.83 -30.19 1.14
N ASN A 213 -6.17 -29.04 1.30
CA ASN A 213 -5.41 -28.69 2.50
C ASN A 213 -5.69 -27.24 2.88
N LEU A 214 -5.81 -26.98 4.18
CA LEU A 214 -5.86 -25.63 4.71
C LEU A 214 -4.46 -25.22 5.18
N LYS A 215 -3.89 -24.19 4.56
CA LYS A 215 -2.60 -23.60 4.95
C LYS A 215 -2.84 -22.24 5.60
N THR A 216 -2.46 -22.10 6.86
CA THR A 216 -2.35 -20.78 7.50
C THR A 216 -0.92 -20.30 7.41
N ASN A 217 -0.74 -19.02 7.12
CA ASN A 217 0.56 -18.43 6.85
C ASN A 217 0.70 -17.10 7.58
N LEU A 218 1.86 -16.90 8.21
CA LEU A 218 2.29 -15.64 8.77
C LEU A 218 3.62 -15.27 8.13
N ARG A 219 3.64 -14.18 7.39
CA ARG A 219 4.81 -13.67 6.69
C ARG A 219 5.21 -12.32 7.26
N HIS A 220 6.48 -12.16 7.57
CA HIS A 220 7.09 -10.90 7.96
C HIS A 220 8.09 -10.49 6.88
N SER A 221 7.99 -9.26 6.38
CA SER A 221 8.86 -8.75 5.32
C SER A 221 9.44 -7.38 5.70
N LEU A 222 10.77 -7.27 5.62
CA LEU A 222 11.52 -6.04 5.78
C LEU A 222 12.16 -5.65 4.45
N GLU A 223 11.86 -4.44 3.98
CA GLU A 223 12.43 -3.88 2.76
C GLU A 223 13.20 -2.59 3.06
N VAL A 224 14.50 -2.60 2.75
CA VAL A 224 15.41 -1.46 2.85
C VAL A 224 15.91 -1.14 1.46
N ASP A 225 15.53 0.01 0.93
CA ASP A 225 15.92 0.45 -0.40
C ASP A 225 16.71 1.76 -0.30
N SER A 226 17.96 1.73 -0.75
CA SER A 226 18.89 2.87 -0.79
C SER A 226 19.38 3.15 -2.21
N ARG A 227 18.75 2.54 -3.23
CA ARG A 227 19.12 2.71 -4.63
C ARG A 227 18.78 4.11 -5.14
N ASP A 228 19.55 4.57 -6.11
CA ASP A 228 19.36 5.84 -6.81
C ASP A 228 18.16 5.80 -7.79
N ASP A 229 18.07 4.77 -8.61
CA ASP A 229 16.95 4.50 -9.51
C ASP A 229 16.31 3.15 -9.16
N ARG A 230 14.98 3.11 -9.23
CA ARG A 230 14.20 1.91 -8.92
C ARG A 230 14.24 0.86 -10.04
N ILE A 231 14.43 1.30 -11.29
CA ILE A 231 14.36 0.46 -12.51
C ILE A 231 15.77 0.07 -12.95
N LEU A 232 16.68 1.04 -13.06
CA LEU A 232 18.06 0.83 -13.52
C LEU A 232 19.05 1.43 -12.50
N PRO A 233 19.22 0.80 -11.33
CA PRO A 233 20.09 1.31 -10.29
C PRO A 233 21.54 1.34 -10.76
N GLN A 234 22.23 2.46 -10.56
CA GLN A 234 23.66 2.60 -10.81
C GLN A 234 24.45 2.54 -9.50
N SER A 235 23.82 2.90 -8.38
CA SER A 235 24.42 2.93 -7.05
C SER A 235 23.40 2.59 -5.95
N GLY A 236 23.90 2.20 -4.77
CA GLY A 236 23.08 1.85 -3.60
C GLY A 236 22.78 0.35 -3.45
N LEU A 237 21.91 0.03 -2.48
CA LEU A 237 21.61 -1.34 -2.04
C LEU A 237 20.09 -1.55 -1.84
N LEU A 238 19.58 -2.71 -2.26
CA LEU A 238 18.25 -3.19 -1.92
C LEU A 238 18.36 -4.47 -1.08
N LEU A 239 17.92 -4.39 0.18
CA LEU A 239 17.79 -5.55 1.06
C LEU A 239 16.31 -5.87 1.26
N ARG A 240 15.93 -7.11 0.96
CA ARG A 240 14.60 -7.66 1.21
C ARG A 240 14.73 -8.94 2.02
N LEU A 241 14.31 -8.88 3.27
CA LEU A 241 14.21 -10.03 4.15
C LEU A 241 12.75 -10.43 4.25
N SER A 242 12.44 -11.72 4.03
CA SER A 242 11.08 -12.24 4.15
C SER A 242 11.12 -13.56 4.88
N GLU A 243 10.45 -13.62 6.02
CA GLU A 243 10.29 -14.81 6.86
C GLU A 243 8.85 -15.29 6.72
N GLU A 244 8.67 -16.59 6.51
CA GLU A 244 7.36 -17.20 6.32
C GLU A 244 7.18 -18.38 7.28
N LEU A 245 6.20 -18.29 8.17
CA LEU A 245 5.79 -19.34 9.08
C LEU A 245 4.45 -19.91 8.61
N SER A 246 4.45 -21.19 8.27
CA SER A 246 3.29 -21.86 7.69
C SER A 246 2.83 -23.03 8.55
N PHE A 247 1.54 -23.07 8.84
CA PHE A 247 0.86 -24.15 9.53
C PHE A 247 -0.03 -24.89 8.52
N LEU A 248 0.11 -26.20 8.46
CA LEU A 248 -0.67 -27.06 7.56
C LEU A 248 -1.67 -27.86 8.38
N TYR A 249 -2.94 -27.73 8.03
CA TYR A 249 -4.02 -28.53 8.60
C TYR A 249 -4.50 -29.50 7.51
N PRO A 250 -4.19 -30.80 7.64
CA PRO A 250 -4.77 -31.79 6.74
C PRO A 250 -6.29 -31.84 6.95
N PRO A 251 -7.05 -32.19 5.91
CA PRO A 251 -8.49 -32.35 6.04
C PRO A 251 -8.76 -33.53 6.99
N PRO A 252 -9.88 -33.51 7.75
CA PRO A 252 -10.27 -34.67 8.53
C PRO A 252 -10.36 -35.88 7.59
N PRO A 253 -9.91 -37.08 8.04
CA PRO A 253 -10.03 -38.27 7.23
C PRO A 253 -11.48 -38.43 6.80
N ARG A 254 -11.73 -38.58 5.49
CA ARG A 254 -13.05 -38.94 4.99
C ARG A 254 -13.41 -40.28 5.63
N THR A 255 -14.20 -40.27 6.70
CA THR A 255 -14.94 -41.46 7.10
C THR A 255 -15.81 -41.80 5.91
N ALA A 256 -15.54 -42.95 5.28
CA ALA A 256 -16.43 -43.52 4.30
C ALA A 256 -17.79 -43.66 4.99
N VAL A 257 -18.71 -42.74 4.71
CA VAL A 257 -20.13 -42.98 4.99
C VAL A 257 -20.51 -44.07 4.01
N GLY A 258 -20.41 -45.31 4.48
CA GLY A 258 -20.86 -46.48 3.74
C GLY A 258 -22.33 -46.31 3.46
N PHE A 259 -22.65 -46.02 2.20
CA PHE A 259 -23.93 -46.45 1.65
C PHE A 259 -23.85 -47.96 1.49
N GLU A 260 -24.13 -48.70 2.57
CA GLU A 260 -24.48 -50.11 2.46
C GLU A 260 -25.88 -50.19 1.85
N THR A 261 -25.90 -50.47 0.56
CA THR A 261 -27.02 -51.07 -0.14
C THR A 261 -27.29 -52.47 0.43
N ALA A 262 -28.50 -52.68 1.00
CA ALA A 262 -29.42 -53.85 1.15
C ALA A 262 -28.90 -55.32 0.96
N PRO A 263 -29.64 -56.44 1.26
CA PRO A 263 -30.99 -56.70 1.83
C PRO A 263 -30.93 -57.82 2.93
N PRO A 264 -31.95 -58.68 3.26
CA PRO A 264 -32.83 -59.47 2.37
C PRO A 264 -34.27 -58.96 2.19
#